data_AF-B0ETX6-F1
#
_entry.id   AF-B0ETX6-F1
#
_cell.length_a   1.000
_cell.length_b   1.000
_cell.length_c   1.000
_cell.angle_alpha   90.00
_cell.angle_beta   90.00
_cell.angle_gamma   90.00
#
_symmetry.space_group_name_H-M   'P 1'
#
loop_
_entity.id
_entity.type
_entity.pdbx_description
1 polymer ?
#
loop_
_entity_poly.entity_id
_entity_poly.type
_entity_poly.pdbx_seq_one_letter_code
_entity_poly.pdbx_strand_id
1 'polypeptide(L)'
;MSHQQRKKSNRQFEDSDLLLDDSDSDIEEISPKRPSEKLERTQRSQKIATQSKKGDLTPEETNLLVNDIMRKVLAYQVSKKLLTRDDISKTVFAKYKISPRNTFKSCMEEASNRLKKQFGFELKEIKSGNSGKSVYILLDGIQDIEEPKTYTVEGMTNSMIIQQSITFIILSLTMLNGEAIFQEVLVQHLRTLDICSVPEQPSLEFFIDKVLTKQGYLRRIIIQNDNGSKTIKYSLGVRTYAELGKDMLYSKIAQIHGEELGESERSMFKKETERFLTENYDEVEDANLLDNDETI
;
A
#
# COMPACT_ATOMS: atom_id res chain seq x y z
N MET A 1 -54.68 3.49 -43.93
CA MET A 1 -54.75 2.00 -43.89
C MET A 1 -53.39 1.48 -44.34
N SER A 2 -52.44 1.31 -43.42
CA SER A 2 -52.17 0.14 -42.58
C SER A 2 -51.53 -1.04 -43.31
N HIS A 3 -50.43 -1.53 -42.70
CA HIS A 3 -49.55 -2.68 -42.99
C HIS A 3 -48.54 -2.52 -44.14
N GLN A 4 -47.22 -2.38 -43.91
CA GLN A 4 -46.23 -3.12 -43.11
C GLN A 4 -45.83 -4.46 -43.75
N GLN A 5 -44.65 -4.50 -44.36
CA GLN A 5 -43.86 -5.74 -44.49
C GLN A 5 -42.35 -5.47 -44.51
N ARG A 6 -41.68 -6.24 -43.66
CA ARG A 6 -40.24 -6.31 -43.37
C ARG A 6 -39.41 -6.76 -44.57
N LYS A 7 -38.19 -6.23 -44.71
CA LYS A 7 -37.03 -7.02 -45.19
C LYS A 7 -35.77 -6.66 -44.40
N LYS A 8 -35.16 -7.70 -43.81
CA LYS A 8 -33.86 -7.71 -43.14
C LYS A 8 -32.77 -8.00 -44.18
N SER A 9 -31.62 -7.34 -44.08
CA SER A 9 -30.31 -7.84 -44.57
C SER A 9 -29.26 -7.40 -43.55
N ASN A 10 -28.81 -8.27 -42.65
CA ASN A 10 -27.71 -9.22 -42.81
C ASN A 10 -26.39 -8.56 -43.22
N ARG A 11 -25.60 -8.15 -42.22
CA ARG A 11 -24.16 -7.97 -42.32
C ARG A 11 -23.52 -8.66 -41.13
N GLN A 12 -22.81 -9.74 -41.45
CA GLN A 12 -21.83 -10.40 -40.60
C GLN A 12 -20.62 -9.47 -40.47
N PHE A 13 -20.13 -9.30 -39.26
CA PHE A 13 -18.74 -8.92 -39.00
C PHE A 13 -18.26 -9.75 -37.81
N GLU A 14 -17.02 -10.19 -37.95
CA GLU A 14 -16.38 -11.30 -37.25
C GLU A 14 -15.97 -10.91 -35.82
N ASP A 15 -16.50 -11.63 -34.84
CA ASP A 15 -15.97 -11.63 -33.47
C ASP A 15 -14.72 -12.51 -33.46
N SER A 16 -13.60 -11.86 -33.22
CA SER A 16 -12.33 -12.49 -32.83
C SER A 16 -12.01 -12.06 -31.41
N ASP A 17 -11.40 -13.00 -30.67
CA ASP A 17 -10.54 -12.75 -29.52
C ASP A 17 -11.17 -12.40 -28.17
N LEU A 18 -11.28 -13.41 -27.29
CA LEU A 18 -10.26 -13.75 -26.27
C LEU A 18 -10.91 -14.48 -25.10
N LEU A 19 -10.78 -15.81 -25.13
CA LEU A 19 -10.96 -16.67 -23.97
C LEU A 19 -9.80 -16.42 -22.99
N LEU A 20 -10.10 -15.81 -21.84
CA LEU A 20 -9.23 -15.92 -20.67
C LEU A 20 -9.79 -17.01 -19.77
N ASP A 21 -8.95 -18.03 -19.62
CA ASP A 21 -9.12 -19.26 -18.88
C ASP A 21 -9.03 -18.98 -17.37
N ASP A 22 -10.19 -18.87 -16.72
CA ASP A 22 -10.31 -18.93 -15.27
C ASP A 22 -10.28 -20.40 -14.85
N SER A 23 -9.16 -20.86 -14.29
CA SER A 23 -9.06 -22.16 -13.65
C SER A 23 -8.52 -22.05 -12.23
N ASP A 24 -9.45 -21.73 -11.33
CA ASP A 24 -9.44 -22.12 -9.92
C ASP A 24 -9.88 -23.59 -9.85
N SER A 25 -9.08 -24.45 -9.21
CA SER A 25 -9.58 -25.74 -8.71
C SER A 25 -8.87 -26.12 -7.42
N ASP A 26 -9.53 -25.81 -6.30
CA ASP A 26 -9.37 -26.48 -5.02
C ASP A 26 -10.15 -27.80 -5.03
N ILE A 27 -9.43 -28.87 -4.61
CA ILE A 27 -9.86 -29.97 -3.74
C ILE A 27 -11.13 -30.75 -4.13
N GLU A 28 -10.98 -32.05 -4.44
CA GLU A 28 -11.72 -33.09 -3.71
C GLU A 28 -10.95 -34.43 -3.64
N GLU A 29 -11.06 -35.00 -2.45
CA GLU A 29 -10.58 -36.25 -1.91
C GLU A 29 -11.42 -37.42 -2.43
N ILE A 30 -10.81 -38.49 -2.98
CA ILE A 30 -11.40 -39.85 -3.02
C ILE A 30 -10.27 -40.90 -3.07
N SER A 31 -10.19 -41.73 -2.03
CA SER A 31 -9.62 -43.09 -2.04
C SER A 31 -10.71 -44.06 -2.55
N PRO A 32 -10.45 -45.21 -3.24
CA PRO A 32 -9.77 -46.35 -2.59
C PRO A 32 -9.07 -47.43 -3.51
N LYS A 33 -8.33 -48.35 -2.83
CA LYS A 33 -8.06 -49.79 -3.07
C LYS A 33 -7.14 -50.29 -4.22
N ARG A 34 -5.91 -50.68 -3.81
CA ARG A 34 -5.13 -51.95 -3.99
C ARG A 34 -5.61 -53.00 -5.02
N PRO A 35 -4.70 -53.74 -5.72
CA PRO A 35 -3.85 -54.77 -5.07
C PRO A 35 -2.39 -54.99 -5.56
N SER A 36 -1.59 -55.48 -4.59
CA SER A 36 -0.38 -56.35 -4.62
C SER A 36 0.54 -56.45 -5.85
N GLU A 37 1.85 -56.26 -5.63
CA GLU A 37 2.85 -57.34 -5.81
C GLU A 37 4.22 -57.03 -5.17
N LYS A 38 4.87 -58.11 -4.72
CA LYS A 38 6.15 -58.19 -3.98
C LYS A 38 7.36 -57.87 -4.86
N LEU A 39 8.39 -57.23 -4.30
CA LEU A 39 9.78 -57.70 -4.46
C LEU A 39 10.74 -57.05 -3.44
N GLU A 40 11.57 -57.91 -2.84
CA GLU A 40 12.62 -57.62 -1.88
C GLU A 40 13.78 -56.83 -2.51
N ARG A 41 14.38 -55.88 -1.78
CA ARG A 41 15.83 -55.87 -1.52
C ARG A 41 16.28 -54.76 -0.56
N THR A 42 16.95 -55.23 0.48
CA THR A 42 18.02 -54.63 1.27
C THR A 42 18.74 -53.44 0.63
N GLN A 43 18.77 -52.28 1.32
CA GLN A 43 20.02 -51.60 1.67
C GLN A 43 19.77 -50.45 2.67
N ARG A 44 20.44 -50.59 3.80
CA ARG A 44 20.47 -49.71 4.96
C ARG A 44 21.23 -48.44 4.58
N SER A 45 20.53 -47.46 4.01
CA SER A 45 21.08 -46.13 3.79
C SER A 45 20.97 -45.33 5.08
N GLN A 46 22.11 -45.12 5.74
CA GLN A 46 22.26 -44.19 6.84
C GLN A 46 21.93 -42.78 6.33
N LYS A 47 20.67 -42.36 6.49
CA LYS A 47 20.29 -40.96 6.38
C LYS A 47 20.99 -40.23 7.52
N ILE A 48 22.08 -39.56 7.18
CA ILE A 48 22.68 -38.50 7.98
C ILE A 48 21.57 -37.49 8.20
N ALA A 49 20.99 -37.53 9.39
CA ALA A 49 20.11 -36.49 9.89
C ALA A 49 20.97 -35.22 9.99
N THR A 50 20.84 -34.34 9.01
CA THR A 50 21.21 -32.94 9.16
C THR A 50 20.27 -32.38 10.22
N GLN A 51 20.70 -32.49 11.47
CA GLN A 51 20.10 -31.79 12.59
C GLN A 51 20.05 -30.31 12.21
N SER A 52 18.84 -29.82 12.02
CA SER A 52 18.54 -28.40 11.94
C SER A 52 19.09 -27.76 13.20
N LYS A 53 20.25 -27.10 13.08
CA LYS A 53 20.80 -26.26 14.13
C LYS A 53 19.73 -25.22 14.49
N LYS A 54 19.09 -25.38 15.65
CA LYS A 54 18.58 -24.27 16.47
C LYS A 54 19.80 -23.51 17.01
N GLY A 55 20.62 -22.99 16.11
CA GLY A 55 21.82 -22.24 16.42
C GLY A 55 21.56 -20.79 16.04
N ASP A 56 21.85 -19.89 16.96
CA ASP A 56 21.89 -18.46 16.70
C ASP A 56 22.65 -18.17 15.41
N LEU A 57 22.18 -17.15 14.69
CA LEU A 57 22.75 -16.76 13.41
C LEU A 57 24.21 -16.40 13.56
N THR A 58 25.02 -16.85 12.61
CA THR A 58 26.36 -16.28 12.49
C THR A 58 26.24 -14.79 12.16
N PRO A 59 27.23 -13.96 12.57
CA PRO A 59 27.26 -12.55 12.17
C PRO A 59 27.22 -12.36 10.65
N GLU A 60 27.81 -13.29 9.89
CA GLU A 60 27.80 -13.27 8.43
C GLU A 60 26.41 -13.52 7.85
N GLU A 61 25.68 -14.53 8.35
CA GLU A 61 24.30 -14.80 7.92
C GLU A 61 23.37 -13.63 8.26
N THR A 62 23.56 -13.01 9.42
CA THR A 62 22.81 -11.81 9.83
C THR A 62 23.06 -10.65 8.87
N ASN A 63 24.33 -10.42 8.49
CA ASN A 63 24.70 -9.40 7.52
C ASN A 63 24.06 -9.63 6.14
N LEU A 64 24.07 -10.87 5.65
CA LEU A 64 23.44 -11.22 4.39
C LEU A 64 21.92 -11.02 4.43
N LEU A 65 21.29 -11.39 5.55
CA LEU A 65 19.86 -11.20 5.78
C LEU A 65 19.49 -9.71 5.76
N VAL A 66 20.22 -8.87 6.48
CA VAL A 66 20.02 -7.40 6.50
C VAL A 66 20.18 -6.81 5.11
N ASN A 67 21.19 -7.23 4.33
CA ASN A 67 21.39 -6.76 2.97
C ASN A 67 20.23 -7.17 2.03
N ASP A 68 19.70 -8.39 2.18
CA ASP A 68 18.54 -8.84 1.41
C ASP A 68 17.26 -8.08 1.81
N ILE A 69 17.09 -7.71 3.09
CA ILE A 69 16.02 -6.79 3.53
C ILE A 69 16.17 -5.44 2.85
N MET A 70 17.36 -4.82 2.88
CA MET A 70 17.60 -3.52 2.25
C MET A 70 17.27 -3.54 0.76
N ARG A 71 17.75 -4.55 0.03
CA ARG A 71 17.43 -4.73 -1.40
C ARG A 71 15.93 -4.84 -1.66
N LYS A 72 15.23 -5.61 -0.82
CA LYS A 72 13.78 -5.79 -0.92
C LYS A 72 13.03 -4.47 -0.68
N VAL A 73 13.43 -3.72 0.34
CA VAL A 73 12.85 -2.41 0.67
C VAL A 73 13.06 -1.41 -0.48
N LEU A 74 14.27 -1.33 -1.02
CA LEU A 74 14.58 -0.44 -2.15
C LEU A 74 13.77 -0.81 -3.40
N ALA A 75 13.63 -2.11 -3.72
CA ALA A 75 12.79 -2.56 -4.82
C ALA A 75 11.30 -2.19 -4.63
N TYR A 76 10.80 -2.25 -3.39
CA TYR A 76 9.42 -1.84 -3.06
C TYR A 76 9.23 -0.34 -3.17
N GLN A 77 10.26 0.45 -2.90
CA GLN A 77 10.20 1.90 -3.06
C GLN A 77 10.01 2.32 -4.52
N VAL A 78 10.67 1.65 -5.47
CA VAL A 78 10.50 1.91 -6.90
C VAL A 78 9.05 1.67 -7.34
N SER A 79 8.46 0.55 -6.92
CA SER A 79 7.07 0.23 -7.25
C SER A 79 6.02 0.93 -6.36
N LYS A 80 6.48 1.68 -5.35
CA LYS A 80 5.66 2.33 -4.31
C LYS A 80 4.67 1.38 -3.62
N LYS A 81 4.95 0.08 -3.59
CA LYS A 81 4.10 -0.92 -2.91
C LYS A 81 4.32 -0.87 -1.41
N LEU A 82 3.24 -1.10 -0.66
CA LEU A 82 3.31 -1.31 0.79
C LEU A 82 4.04 -2.63 1.09
N LEU A 83 5.06 -2.57 1.96
CA LEU A 83 5.83 -3.75 2.36
C LEU A 83 5.27 -4.29 3.68
N THR A 84 4.77 -5.53 3.69
CA THR A 84 4.24 -6.13 4.93
C THR A 84 5.29 -6.97 5.64
N ARG A 85 5.10 -7.23 6.95
CA ARG A 85 5.93 -8.19 7.69
C ARG A 85 5.92 -9.58 7.05
N ASP A 86 4.77 -9.99 6.51
CA ASP A 86 4.62 -11.28 5.84
C ASP A 86 5.44 -11.36 4.55
N ASP A 87 5.50 -10.28 3.77
CA ASP A 87 6.32 -10.22 2.56
C ASP A 87 7.80 -10.45 2.88
N ILE A 88 8.32 -9.76 3.90
CA ILE A 88 9.71 -9.89 4.34
C ILE A 88 9.95 -11.30 4.89
N SER A 89 9.03 -11.81 5.70
CA SER A 89 9.15 -13.14 6.31
C SER A 89 9.18 -14.26 5.25
N LYS A 90 8.29 -14.19 4.26
CA LYS A 90 8.18 -15.20 3.19
C LYS A 90 9.28 -15.09 2.14
N THR A 91 9.81 -13.90 1.87
CA THR A 91 10.82 -13.73 0.81
C THR A 91 12.25 -13.74 1.32
N VAL A 92 12.51 -13.10 2.46
CA VAL A 92 13.84 -12.95 3.02
C VAL A 92 14.11 -14.03 4.07
N PHE A 93 13.32 -14.12 5.14
CA PHE A 93 13.56 -15.08 6.22
C PHE A 93 13.42 -16.55 5.80
N ALA A 94 12.46 -16.86 4.92
CA ALA A 94 12.26 -18.21 4.41
C ALA A 94 13.49 -18.76 3.66
N LYS A 95 14.23 -17.90 2.93
CA LYS A 95 15.45 -18.27 2.20
C LYS A 95 16.53 -18.84 3.12
N TYR A 96 16.61 -18.32 4.34
CA TYR A 96 17.59 -18.73 5.33
C TYR A 96 17.04 -19.76 6.34
N LYS A 97 15.76 -20.15 6.22
CA LYS A 97 15.06 -21.08 7.15
C LYS A 97 15.09 -20.60 8.61
N ILE A 98 15.07 -19.29 8.83
CA ILE A 98 15.12 -18.66 10.15
C ILE A 98 13.71 -18.25 10.57
N SER A 99 13.39 -18.44 11.85
CA SER A 99 12.14 -17.92 12.42
C SER A 99 12.22 -16.41 12.64
N PRO A 100 11.29 -15.61 12.08
CA PRO A 100 11.28 -14.15 12.23
C PRO A 100 10.78 -13.66 13.61
N ARG A 101 10.53 -14.53 14.60
CA ARG A 101 9.98 -14.09 15.89
C ARG A 101 10.95 -13.22 16.68
N ASN A 102 12.21 -13.64 16.79
CA ASN A 102 13.19 -13.01 17.68
C ASN A 102 14.20 -12.14 16.94
N THR A 103 14.47 -12.44 15.67
CA THR A 103 15.51 -11.78 14.88
C THR A 103 14.98 -10.62 14.03
N PHE A 104 13.68 -10.61 13.74
CA PHE A 104 13.09 -9.64 12.81
C PHE A 104 13.28 -8.19 13.27
N LYS A 105 12.99 -7.88 14.54
CA LYS A 105 13.13 -6.51 15.05
C LYS A 105 14.57 -6.01 14.93
N SER A 106 15.53 -6.80 15.39
CA SER A 106 16.96 -6.48 15.33
C SER A 106 17.45 -6.29 13.88
N CYS A 107 17.08 -7.20 12.97
CA CYS A 107 17.47 -7.08 11.56
C CYS A 107 16.82 -5.88 10.85
N MET A 108 15.58 -5.54 11.19
CA MET A 108 14.89 -4.38 10.63
C MET A 108 15.47 -3.07 11.14
N GLU A 109 15.83 -2.99 12.42
CA GLU A 109 16.50 -1.84 13.01
C GLU A 109 17.87 -1.63 12.38
N GLU A 110 18.65 -2.69 12.22
CA GLU A 110 19.94 -2.62 11.55
C GLU A 110 19.82 -2.23 10.07
N ALA A 111 18.83 -2.79 9.35
CA ALA A 111 18.54 -2.40 7.98
C ALA A 111 18.14 -0.91 7.88
N SER A 112 17.30 -0.41 8.79
CA SER A 112 16.89 1.00 8.84
C SER A 112 18.09 1.92 9.07
N ASN A 113 18.97 1.58 10.02
CA ASN A 113 20.18 2.35 10.28
C ASN A 113 21.12 2.39 9.06
N ARG A 114 21.28 1.28 8.35
CA ARG A 114 22.08 1.23 7.11
C ARG A 114 21.45 2.03 5.98
N LEU A 115 20.12 1.94 5.80
CA LEU A 115 19.39 2.74 4.82
C LEU A 115 19.54 4.23 5.07
N LYS A 116 19.43 4.66 6.34
CA LYS A 116 19.60 6.06 6.73
C LYS A 116 21.03 6.53 6.49
N LYS A 117 22.02 5.74 6.91
CA LYS A 117 23.44 6.11 6.78
C LYS A 117 23.96 6.11 5.35
N GLN A 118 23.55 5.15 4.52
CA GLN A 118 24.11 4.96 3.16
C GLN A 118 23.30 5.67 2.08
N PHE A 119 21.98 5.77 2.25
CA PHE A 119 21.07 6.26 1.21
C PHE A 119 20.24 7.47 1.66
N GLY A 120 20.33 7.88 2.93
CA GLY A 120 19.50 8.96 3.47
C GLY A 120 18.02 8.58 3.62
N PHE A 121 17.68 7.29 3.57
CA PHE A 121 16.29 6.84 3.68
C PHE A 121 15.93 6.38 5.10
N GLU A 122 14.71 6.69 5.54
CA GLU A 122 14.15 6.23 6.80
C GLU A 122 13.09 5.15 6.55
N LEU A 123 13.30 3.96 7.12
CA LEU A 123 12.32 2.88 7.06
C LEU A 123 11.35 3.02 8.23
N LYS A 124 10.12 3.46 7.96
CA LYS A 124 9.09 3.71 8.97
C LYS A 124 8.07 2.57 9.01
N GLU A 125 7.82 2.07 10.22
CA GLU A 125 6.73 1.15 10.49
C GLU A 125 5.44 1.93 10.77
N ILE A 126 4.36 1.57 10.08
CA ILE A 126 3.03 2.16 10.24
C ILE A 126 2.06 1.05 10.61
N LYS A 127 1.34 1.22 11.71
CA LYS A 127 0.26 0.33 12.10
C LYS A 127 -0.97 0.65 11.24
N SER A 128 -1.44 -0.34 10.47
CA SER A 128 -2.68 -0.20 9.72
C SER A 128 -3.88 -0.36 10.66
N GLY A 129 -4.52 0.77 11.01
CA GLY A 129 -5.53 0.85 12.07
C GLY A 129 -6.64 -0.20 12.02
N ASN A 130 -7.08 -0.61 10.83
CA ASN A 130 -8.19 -1.57 10.72
C ASN A 130 -7.79 -3.04 10.89
N SER A 131 -6.50 -3.38 10.80
CA SER A 131 -6.06 -4.78 10.72
C SER A 131 -5.04 -5.18 11.77
N GLY A 132 -4.53 -4.20 12.54
CA GLY A 132 -3.39 -4.40 13.44
C GLY A 132 -2.10 -4.82 12.73
N LYS A 133 -2.09 -4.89 11.39
CA LYS A 133 -0.94 -5.29 10.60
C LYS A 133 0.01 -4.11 10.44
N SER A 134 1.27 -4.36 10.75
CA SER A 134 2.35 -3.43 10.47
C SER A 134 2.72 -3.45 8.99
N VAL A 135 2.81 -2.26 8.42
CA VAL A 135 3.31 -2.00 7.08
C VAL A 135 4.54 -1.13 7.18
N TYR A 136 5.53 -1.41 6.34
CA TYR A 136 6.78 -0.68 6.27
C TYR A 136 6.82 0.16 5.00
N ILE A 137 7.23 1.41 5.12
CA ILE A 137 7.45 2.30 3.98
C ILE A 137 8.81 2.98 4.09
N LEU A 138 9.38 3.31 2.94
CA LEU A 138 10.65 4.03 2.87
C LEU A 138 10.38 5.51 2.62
N LEU A 139 10.73 6.33 3.60
CA LEU A 139 10.65 7.78 3.55
C LEU A 139 12.03 8.35 3.20
N ASP A 140 12.03 9.48 2.50
CA ASP A 140 13.25 10.28 2.34
C ASP A 140 13.55 10.96 3.67
N GLY A 141 14.65 10.55 4.31
CA GLY A 141 15.06 10.98 5.64
C GLY A 141 15.75 12.34 5.69
N ILE A 142 15.93 13.01 4.54
CA ILE A 142 16.45 14.37 4.47
C ILE A 142 15.30 15.34 4.78
N GLN A 143 14.69 15.32 5.97
CA GLN A 143 13.54 16.20 6.28
C GLN A 143 13.96 17.60 6.77
N ASP A 144 15.24 17.83 7.06
CA ASP A 144 15.73 19.06 7.71
C ASP A 144 16.21 20.15 6.75
N ILE A 145 15.58 20.32 5.58
CA ILE A 145 15.88 21.48 4.73
C ILE A 145 14.65 22.38 4.73
N GLU A 146 14.78 23.54 5.39
CA GLU A 146 13.81 24.65 5.45
C GLU A 146 13.47 25.24 4.06
N GLU A 147 14.11 24.75 3.00
CA GLU A 147 13.83 25.11 1.62
C GLU A 147 12.89 24.09 0.97
N PRO A 148 11.93 24.54 0.15
CA PRO A 148 11.08 23.62 -0.60
C PRO A 148 11.98 22.73 -1.44
N LYS A 149 12.06 21.44 -1.08
CA LYS A 149 12.76 20.44 -1.90
C LYS A 149 12.26 20.56 -3.32
N THR A 150 13.06 21.17 -4.19
CA THR A 150 12.99 20.89 -5.61
C THR A 150 13.30 19.41 -5.72
N TYR A 151 12.27 18.58 -5.90
CA TYR A 151 12.48 17.20 -6.30
C TYR A 151 13.28 17.27 -7.59
N THR A 152 14.57 16.99 -7.51
CA THR A 152 15.40 16.89 -8.70
C THR A 152 14.77 15.78 -9.54
N VAL A 153 14.16 16.21 -10.65
CA VAL A 153 13.55 15.37 -11.69
C VAL A 153 14.57 14.42 -12.33
N GLU A 154 15.85 14.57 -11.96
CA GLU A 154 16.98 13.80 -12.43
C GLU A 154 16.75 12.29 -12.19
N GLY A 155 16.59 11.56 -13.30
CA GLY A 155 16.32 10.12 -13.30
C GLY A 155 14.84 9.71 -13.30
N MET A 156 13.89 10.64 -13.16
CA MET A 156 12.46 10.35 -13.33
C MET A 156 12.05 10.46 -14.79
N THR A 157 11.27 9.50 -15.27
CA THR A 157 10.66 9.62 -16.60
C THR A 157 9.51 10.64 -16.57
N ASN A 158 9.19 11.25 -17.72
CA ASN A 158 8.04 12.15 -17.83
C ASN A 158 6.74 11.49 -17.34
N SER A 159 6.59 10.19 -17.61
CA SER A 159 5.47 9.38 -17.13
C SER A 159 5.37 9.37 -15.59
N MET A 160 6.48 9.15 -14.90
CA MET A 160 6.53 9.16 -13.43
C MET A 160 6.20 10.53 -12.85
N ILE A 161 6.70 11.62 -13.47
CA ILE A 161 6.39 12.99 -13.04
C ILE A 161 4.89 13.25 -13.16
N ILE A 162 4.30 12.92 -14.31
CA ILE A 162 2.86 13.11 -14.55
C ILE A 162 2.04 12.30 -13.55
N GLN A 163 2.39 11.02 -13.33
CA GLN A 163 1.74 10.18 -12.33
C GLN A 163 1.82 10.78 -10.92
N GLN A 164 2.99 11.30 -10.52
CA GLN A 164 3.17 11.94 -9.21
C GLN A 164 2.35 13.23 -9.08
N SER A 165 2.32 14.08 -10.12
CA SER A 165 1.53 15.31 -10.15
C SER A 165 0.03 15.02 -10.05
N ILE A 166 -0.48 14.06 -10.84
CA ILE A 166 -1.88 13.64 -10.79
C ILE A 166 -2.21 13.03 -9.42
N THR A 167 -1.30 12.25 -8.84
CA THR A 167 -1.45 11.73 -7.47
C THR A 167 -1.62 12.87 -6.48
N PHE A 168 -0.76 13.89 -6.54
CA PHE A 168 -0.85 15.06 -5.66
C PHE A 168 -2.18 15.82 -5.81
N ILE A 169 -2.66 16.00 -7.05
CA ILE A 169 -3.98 16.61 -7.32
C ILE A 169 -5.11 15.80 -6.69
N ILE A 170 -5.10 14.47 -6.86
CA ILE A 170 -6.12 13.58 -6.27
C ILE A 170 -6.12 13.66 -4.75
N LEU A 171 -4.94 13.65 -4.12
CA LEU A 171 -4.82 13.79 -2.67
C LEU A 171 -5.34 15.15 -2.19
N SER A 172 -5.03 16.21 -2.93
CA SER A 172 -5.49 17.57 -2.63
C SER A 172 -7.02 17.68 -2.72
N LEU A 173 -7.62 17.19 -3.82
CA LEU A 173 -9.08 17.16 -3.99
C LEU A 173 -9.78 16.32 -2.93
N THR A 174 -9.15 15.21 -2.51
CA THR A 174 -9.68 14.36 -1.44
C THR A 174 -9.65 15.10 -0.10
N MET A 175 -8.57 15.83 0.19
CA MET A 175 -8.43 16.59 1.43
C MET A 175 -9.40 17.77 1.48
N LEU A 176 -9.52 18.54 0.38
CA LEU A 176 -10.43 19.68 0.26
C LEU A 176 -11.91 19.27 0.39
N ASN A 177 -12.25 18.02 0.07
CA ASN A 177 -13.60 17.47 0.25
C ASN A 177 -13.82 16.81 1.62
N GLY A 178 -13.13 17.28 2.67
CA GLY A 178 -13.30 16.76 4.03
C GLY A 178 -12.67 15.38 4.22
N GLU A 179 -11.43 15.21 3.74
CA GLU A 179 -10.61 13.99 3.82
C GLU A 179 -11.16 12.74 3.12
N ALA A 180 -12.33 12.83 2.50
CA ALA A 180 -12.90 11.73 1.74
C ALA A 180 -13.86 12.21 0.64
N ILE A 181 -13.71 11.65 -0.57
CA ILE A 181 -14.43 12.05 -1.77
C ILE A 181 -15.08 10.84 -2.46
N PHE A 182 -16.29 11.02 -3.01
CA PHE A 182 -16.94 9.98 -3.81
C PHE A 182 -16.24 9.80 -5.15
N GLN A 183 -16.20 8.57 -5.66
CA GLN A 183 -15.52 8.24 -6.91
C GLN A 183 -16.03 9.08 -8.08
N GLU A 184 -17.35 9.23 -8.20
CA GLU A 184 -17.99 9.96 -9.30
C GLU A 184 -17.61 11.44 -9.26
N VAL A 185 -17.59 12.03 -8.07
CA VAL A 185 -17.22 13.43 -7.84
C VAL A 185 -15.74 13.65 -8.14
N LEU A 186 -14.87 12.76 -7.67
CA LEU A 186 -13.43 12.80 -7.95
C LEU A 186 -13.14 12.76 -9.46
N VAL A 187 -13.73 11.80 -10.16
CA VAL A 187 -13.54 11.65 -11.61
C VAL A 187 -14.07 12.89 -12.36
N GLN A 188 -15.20 13.44 -11.94
CA GLN A 188 -15.75 14.66 -12.54
C GLN A 188 -14.82 15.87 -12.37
N HIS A 189 -14.22 16.05 -11.18
CA HIS A 189 -13.25 17.12 -10.96
C HIS A 189 -12.00 16.95 -11.84
N LEU A 190 -11.46 15.74 -11.93
CA LEU A 190 -10.30 15.45 -12.77
C LEU A 190 -10.59 15.73 -14.25
N ARG A 191 -11.77 15.37 -14.74
CA ARG A 191 -12.21 15.70 -16.11
C ARG A 191 -12.37 17.20 -16.33
N THR A 192 -12.79 17.96 -15.31
CA THR A 192 -12.89 19.43 -15.40
C THR A 192 -11.51 20.08 -15.53
N LEU A 193 -10.46 19.42 -15.04
CA LEU A 193 -9.06 19.82 -15.20
C LEU A 193 -8.41 19.24 -16.47
N ASP A 194 -9.21 18.70 -17.40
CA ASP A 194 -8.74 17.98 -18.59
C ASP A 194 -7.83 16.76 -18.31
N ILE A 195 -7.90 16.19 -17.10
CA ILE A 195 -7.19 14.97 -16.73
C ILE A 195 -8.10 13.76 -17.05
N CYS A 196 -7.98 13.28 -18.28
CA CYS A 196 -8.76 12.15 -18.78
C CYS A 196 -8.00 10.81 -18.78
N SER A 197 -6.67 10.84 -18.63
CA SER A 197 -5.83 9.64 -18.64
C SER A 197 -4.57 9.82 -17.80
N VAL A 198 -3.93 8.70 -17.47
CA VAL A 198 -2.66 8.66 -16.75
C VAL A 198 -1.68 7.82 -17.57
N PRO A 199 -0.45 8.29 -17.83
CA PRO A 199 0.53 7.52 -18.60
C PRO A 199 0.75 6.12 -18.03
N GLU A 200 0.90 5.13 -18.92
CA GLU A 200 1.14 3.71 -18.56
C GLU A 200 0.02 3.05 -17.73
N GLN A 201 -1.17 3.67 -17.67
CA GLN A 201 -2.32 3.10 -16.96
C GLN A 201 -3.47 2.79 -17.93
N PRO A 202 -4.21 1.69 -17.72
CA PRO A 202 -5.36 1.34 -18.54
C PRO A 202 -6.46 2.40 -18.56
N SER A 203 -6.75 3.02 -17.40
CA SER A 203 -7.73 4.10 -17.26
C SER A 203 -7.46 4.92 -16.00
N LEU A 204 -8.12 6.08 -15.90
CA LEU A 204 -8.07 6.93 -14.71
C LEU A 204 -8.64 6.20 -13.48
N GLU A 205 -9.75 5.50 -13.65
CA GLU A 205 -10.39 4.73 -12.59
C GLU A 205 -9.51 3.55 -12.15
N PHE A 206 -8.80 2.89 -13.07
CA PHE A 206 -7.83 1.86 -12.72
C PHE A 206 -6.68 2.43 -11.90
N PHE A 207 -6.15 3.60 -12.29
CA PHE A 207 -5.09 4.26 -11.55
C PHE A 207 -5.52 4.59 -10.11
N ILE A 208 -6.70 5.21 -9.96
CA ILE A 208 -7.24 5.55 -8.63
C ILE A 208 -7.51 4.28 -7.82
N ASP A 209 -8.24 3.32 -8.38
CA ASP A 209 -8.76 2.17 -7.64
C ASP A 209 -7.72 1.08 -7.37
N LYS A 210 -6.78 0.85 -8.31
CA LYS A 210 -5.84 -0.27 -8.24
C LYS A 210 -4.41 0.15 -7.97
N VAL A 211 -4.00 1.34 -8.40
CA VAL A 211 -2.63 1.82 -8.17
C VAL A 211 -2.55 2.59 -6.87
N LEU A 212 -3.30 3.68 -6.71
CA LEU A 212 -3.19 4.54 -5.52
C LEU A 212 -3.64 3.86 -4.22
N THR A 213 -4.64 2.97 -4.29
CA THR A 213 -5.05 2.18 -3.12
C THR A 213 -3.99 1.16 -2.70
N LYS A 214 -3.37 0.48 -3.68
CA LYS A 214 -2.33 -0.53 -3.44
C LYS A 214 -1.01 0.09 -2.97
N GLN A 215 -0.72 1.29 -3.44
CA GLN A 215 0.39 2.09 -2.95
C GLN A 215 0.13 2.68 -1.56
N GLY A 216 -1.12 2.67 -1.09
CA GLY A 216 -1.51 3.17 0.22
C GLY A 216 -1.68 4.69 0.29
N TYR A 217 -1.73 5.37 -0.85
CA TYR A 217 -2.05 6.80 -0.93
C TYR A 217 -3.54 7.06 -0.72
N LEU A 218 -4.39 6.13 -1.17
CA LEU A 218 -5.83 6.17 -0.94
C LEU A 218 -6.29 4.94 -0.17
N ARG A 219 -7.37 5.11 0.57
CA ARG A 219 -8.17 4.03 1.14
C ARG A 219 -9.53 4.02 0.47
N ARG A 220 -9.90 2.88 -0.08
CA ARG A 220 -11.19 2.63 -0.70
C ARG A 220 -12.21 2.21 0.35
N ILE A 221 -13.36 2.86 0.35
CA ILE A 221 -14.50 2.61 1.24
C ILE A 221 -15.70 2.28 0.35
N ILE A 222 -16.30 1.11 0.57
CA ILE A 222 -17.55 0.72 -0.12
C ILE A 222 -18.69 1.04 0.82
N ILE A 223 -19.62 1.87 0.38
CA ILE A 223 -20.84 2.21 1.11
C ILE A 223 -21.98 1.47 0.43
N GLN A 224 -22.68 0.63 1.18
CA GLN A 224 -23.87 -0.06 0.72
C GLN A 224 -25.09 0.81 1.05
N ASN A 225 -25.82 1.19 0.02
CA ASN A 225 -27.02 2.00 0.14
C ASN A 225 -28.24 1.10 0.41
N ASP A 226 -29.30 1.69 0.95
CA ASP A 226 -30.56 1.00 1.28
C ASP A 226 -31.22 0.33 0.07
N ASN A 227 -30.96 0.85 -1.13
CA ASN A 227 -31.42 0.29 -2.40
C ASN A 227 -30.56 -0.89 -2.92
N GLY A 228 -29.59 -1.35 -2.13
CA GLY A 228 -28.65 -2.42 -2.50
C GLY A 228 -27.52 -1.98 -3.45
N SER A 229 -27.50 -0.73 -3.90
CA SER A 229 -26.39 -0.21 -4.70
C SER A 229 -25.14 0.01 -3.85
N LYS A 230 -23.96 -0.16 -4.46
CA LYS A 230 -22.67 0.10 -3.82
C LYS A 230 -22.11 1.39 -4.38
N THR A 231 -21.84 2.35 -3.52
CA THR A 231 -21.09 3.56 -3.87
C THR A 231 -19.67 3.45 -3.33
N ILE A 232 -18.74 4.10 -4.01
CA ILE A 232 -17.31 4.04 -3.67
C ILE A 232 -16.89 5.43 -3.20
N LYS A 233 -16.29 5.48 -2.03
CA LYS A 233 -15.67 6.67 -1.45
C LYS A 233 -14.18 6.42 -1.26
N TYR A 234 -13.35 7.39 -1.59
CA TYR A 234 -11.91 7.36 -1.33
C TYR A 234 -11.59 8.28 -0.17
N SER A 235 -10.67 7.87 0.69
CA SER A 235 -10.10 8.67 1.78
C SER A 235 -8.58 8.63 1.70
N LEU A 236 -7.88 9.55 2.36
CA LEU A 236 -6.41 9.52 2.40
C LEU A 236 -5.91 8.24 3.08
N GLY A 237 -4.91 7.61 2.46
CA GLY A 237 -4.30 6.37 2.95
C GLY A 237 -3.09 6.64 3.85
N VAL A 238 -2.62 5.57 4.49
CA VAL A 238 -1.50 5.60 5.45
C VAL A 238 -0.21 6.17 4.89
N ARG A 239 0.07 5.95 3.59
CA ARG A 239 1.29 6.44 2.94
C ARG A 239 1.26 7.96 2.79
N THR A 240 0.10 8.52 2.47
CA THR A 240 -0.09 9.97 2.35
C THR A 240 0.28 10.68 3.64
N TYR A 241 -0.22 10.19 4.77
CA TYR A 241 0.08 10.78 6.08
C TYR A 241 1.55 10.67 6.47
N ALA A 242 2.22 9.59 6.06
CA ALA A 242 3.60 9.39 6.43
C ALA A 242 4.61 10.13 5.52
N GLU A 243 4.28 10.36 4.24
CA GLU A 243 5.14 11.09 3.31
C GLU A 243 4.91 12.60 3.32
N LEU A 244 3.66 13.05 3.45
CA LEU A 244 3.31 14.46 3.38
C LEU A 244 2.92 15.00 4.75
N GLY A 245 2.17 14.23 5.54
CA GLY A 245 1.48 14.76 6.71
C GLY A 245 0.34 15.70 6.31
N LYS A 246 -0.61 15.92 7.23
CA LYS A 246 -1.76 16.79 6.97
C LYS A 246 -1.31 18.23 6.73
N ASP A 247 -0.53 18.77 7.65
CA ASP A 247 -0.16 20.19 7.64
C ASP A 247 0.67 20.59 6.42
N MET A 248 1.61 19.75 5.97
CA MET A 248 2.34 20.07 4.75
C MET A 248 1.48 19.96 3.50
N LEU A 249 0.56 18.98 3.43
CA LEU A 249 -0.36 18.89 2.31
C LEU A 249 -1.24 20.15 2.25
N TYR A 250 -1.72 20.64 3.41
CA TYR A 250 -2.45 21.90 3.51
C TYR A 250 -1.61 23.09 3.06
N SER A 251 -0.40 23.22 3.59
CA SER A 251 0.52 24.30 3.26
C SER A 251 0.82 24.35 1.76
N LYS A 252 1.05 23.19 1.12
CA LYS A 252 1.28 23.11 -0.32
C LYS A 252 0.05 23.50 -1.14
N ILE A 253 -1.15 23.10 -0.73
CA ILE A 253 -2.39 23.53 -1.39
C ILE A 253 -2.56 25.04 -1.26
N ALA A 254 -2.34 25.60 -0.07
CA ALA A 254 -2.42 27.04 0.17
C ALA A 254 -1.40 27.82 -0.68
N GLN A 255 -0.18 27.30 -0.86
CA GLN A 255 0.81 27.90 -1.75
C GLN A 255 0.35 27.93 -3.22
N ILE A 256 -0.33 26.88 -3.69
CA ILE A 256 -0.81 26.79 -5.09
C ILE A 256 -1.99 27.74 -5.33
N HIS A 257 -2.90 27.84 -4.37
CA HIS A 257 -4.06 28.73 -4.45
C HIS A 257 -3.73 30.20 -4.15
N GLY A 258 -2.52 30.50 -3.66
CA GLY A 258 -2.19 31.82 -3.13
C GLY A 258 -2.99 32.13 -1.85
N GLU A 259 -2.84 33.34 -1.32
CA GLU A 259 -3.55 33.80 -0.11
C GLU A 259 -5.10 33.77 -0.22
N GLU A 260 -5.67 33.33 -1.34
CA GLU A 260 -7.10 33.27 -1.66
C GLU A 260 -7.91 32.17 -0.96
N LEU A 261 -7.32 31.34 -0.10
CA LEU A 261 -8.15 30.55 0.83
C LEU A 261 -8.75 31.50 1.87
N GLY A 262 -10.07 31.69 1.80
CA GLY A 262 -10.81 32.56 2.70
C GLY A 262 -10.71 32.09 4.16
N GLU A 263 -10.86 33.02 5.10
CA GLU A 263 -10.78 32.71 6.55
C GLU A 263 -11.75 31.61 6.98
N SER A 264 -12.90 31.48 6.31
CA SER A 264 -13.88 30.42 6.55
C SER A 264 -13.34 29.02 6.22
N GLU A 265 -12.58 28.90 5.13
CA GLU A 265 -11.99 27.63 4.70
C GLU A 265 -10.85 27.30 5.65
N ARG A 266 -9.94 28.26 5.91
CA ARG A 266 -8.85 28.12 6.90
C ARG A 266 -9.38 27.72 8.29
N SER A 267 -10.49 28.31 8.75
CA SER A 267 -11.10 28.00 10.05
C SER A 267 -11.80 26.65 10.09
N MET A 268 -12.46 26.23 8.99
CA MET A 268 -13.03 24.89 8.88
C MET A 268 -11.91 23.84 8.93
N PHE A 269 -10.79 24.10 8.26
CA PHE A 269 -9.63 23.21 8.22
C PHE A 269 -8.89 23.12 9.55
N LYS A 270 -8.68 24.24 10.25
CA LYS A 270 -8.07 24.24 11.60
C LYS A 270 -8.89 23.41 12.58
N LYS A 271 -10.21 23.56 12.55
CA LYS A 271 -11.14 22.85 13.44
C LYS A 271 -11.17 21.34 13.17
N GLU A 272 -11.08 20.90 11.91
CA GLU A 272 -11.07 19.48 11.56
C GLU A 272 -9.72 18.81 11.87
N THR A 273 -8.59 19.52 11.68
CA THR A 273 -7.26 19.06 12.12
C THR A 273 -7.18 18.92 13.65
N GLU A 274 -7.69 19.90 14.40
CA GLU A 274 -7.74 19.85 15.87
C GLU A 274 -8.61 18.69 16.36
N ARG A 275 -9.81 18.50 15.79
CA ARG A 275 -10.69 17.38 16.13
C ARG A 275 -10.02 16.03 15.88
N PHE A 276 -9.32 15.87 14.76
CA PHE A 276 -8.63 14.62 14.45
C PHE A 276 -7.44 14.35 15.37
N LEU A 277 -6.68 15.38 15.77
CA LEU A 277 -5.61 15.23 16.74
C LEU A 277 -6.17 14.77 18.09
N THR A 278 -7.25 15.38 18.57
CA THR A 278 -7.94 14.97 19.81
C THR A 278 -8.48 13.55 19.71
N GLU A 279 -9.16 13.19 18.62
CA GLU A 279 -9.74 11.86 18.41
C GLU A 279 -8.69 10.73 18.28
N ASN A 280 -7.41 11.04 18.01
CA ASN A 280 -6.36 10.03 17.84
C ASN A 280 -5.20 10.13 18.86
N TYR A 281 -5.13 11.19 19.68
CA TYR A 281 -4.15 11.31 20.78
C TYR A 281 -4.74 10.98 22.16
N ASP A 282 -6.07 11.03 22.35
CA ASP A 282 -6.69 10.77 23.66
C ASP A 282 -6.75 9.28 24.04
N GLU A 283 -6.27 8.34 23.21
CA GLU A 283 -6.17 6.92 23.58
C GLU A 283 -4.83 6.50 24.23
N VAL A 284 -3.89 7.43 24.48
CA VAL A 284 -2.56 7.07 25.01
C VAL A 284 -2.20 7.70 26.37
N GLU A 285 -2.92 8.72 26.86
CA GLU A 285 -2.53 9.39 28.13
C GLU A 285 -3.33 8.99 29.38
N ASP A 286 -4.49 8.33 29.27
CA ASP A 286 -5.28 7.91 30.45
C ASP A 286 -4.92 6.53 31.03
N ALA A 287 -3.91 5.83 30.50
CA ALA A 287 -3.50 4.51 30.99
C ALA A 287 -2.28 4.51 31.92
N ASN A 288 -1.65 5.67 32.20
CA ASN A 288 -0.40 5.74 32.99
C ASN A 288 -0.44 6.70 34.19
N LEU A 289 -1.62 7.12 34.64
CA LEU A 289 -1.77 8.02 35.80
C LEU A 289 -2.48 7.42 37.02
N LEU A 290 -2.62 6.09 37.07
CA LEU A 290 -3.06 5.36 38.27
C LEU A 290 -2.09 4.23 38.58
N ASP A 291 -0.93 4.57 39.15
CA ASP A 291 -0.14 3.70 40.04
C ASP A 291 1.09 4.48 40.48
N ASN A 292 0.90 5.40 41.43
CA ASN A 292 1.92 5.87 42.38
C ASN A 292 1.26 6.85 43.34
N ASP A 293 0.44 6.34 44.26
CA ASP A 293 0.25 6.92 45.58
C ASP A 293 -0.53 5.92 46.44
N GLU A 294 0.20 5.10 47.20
CA GLU A 294 -0.11 4.73 48.59
C GLU A 294 0.96 3.74 49.10
N THR A 295 2.11 4.29 49.49
CA THR A 295 2.91 3.73 50.59
C THR A 295 3.23 4.83 51.57
N ILE A 296 2.40 4.94 52.62
CA ILE A 296 2.85 5.18 54.00
C ILE A 296 2.01 4.27 54.91
#